data_AF-A0A078QTJ4-F1
#
_entry.id   AF-A0A078QTJ4-F1
#
_cell.length_a   1.000
_cell.length_b   1.000
_cell.length_c   1.000
_cell.angle_alpha   90.00
_cell.angle_beta   90.00
_cell.angle_gamma   90.00
#
_symmetry.space_group_name_H-M   'P 1'
#
loop_
_entity.id
_entity.type
_entity.pdbx_description
1 polymer ?
#
loop_
_entity_poly.entity_id
_entity_poly.type
_entity_poly.pdbx_seq_one_letter_code
_entity_poly.pdbx_strand_id
1 'polypeptide(L)'
;MNPELLQKYIAGNATEAEKQRVTKWIQENPENMREYMAQRKLHDMALWRTEPVAEENSRERKHFSLRGVCMEAAKIAAVLAIVLLGTHYWTGKHQVPEDKTWQSIYGRRANGQN
;
A
#
# COMPACT_ATOMS: atom_id res chain seq x y z
N MET A 1 15.16 23.05 31.28
CA MET A 1 14.75 24.08 30.28
C MET A 1 13.26 24.31 30.39
N ASN A 2 12.75 25.51 30.10
CA ASN A 2 11.31 25.79 30.23
C ASN A 2 10.54 25.16 29.04
N PRO A 3 9.53 24.30 29.26
CA PRO A 3 8.76 23.66 28.19
C PRO A 3 8.10 24.67 27.24
N GLU A 4 7.68 25.84 27.72
CA GLU A 4 7.08 26.89 26.89
C GLU A 4 8.09 27.49 25.89
N LEU A 5 9.35 27.66 26.31
CA LEU A 5 10.43 28.15 25.45
C LEU A 5 10.77 27.13 24.37
N LEU A 6 10.77 25.84 24.71
CA LEU A 6 10.98 24.75 23.77
C LEU A 6 9.82 24.63 22.78
N GLN A 7 8.58 24.76 23.24
CA GLN A 7 7.41 24.81 22.37
C GLN A 7 7.45 26.02 21.43
N LYS A 8 7.80 27.21 21.94
CA LYS A 8 8.00 28.43 21.15
C LYS A 8 9.10 28.25 20.10
N TYR A 9 10.18 27.54 20.44
CA TYR A 9 11.26 27.18 19.51
C TYR A 9 10.79 26.19 18.43
N ILE A 10 10.07 25.14 18.82
CA ILE A 10 9.50 24.14 17.90
C ILE A 10 8.47 24.77 16.95
N ALA A 11 7.64 25.68 17.46
CA ALA A 11 6.66 26.45 16.69
C ALA A 11 7.29 27.54 15.80
N GLY A 12 8.59 27.81 15.91
CA GLY A 12 9.30 28.82 15.11
C GLY A 12 9.15 30.27 15.60
N ASN A 13 8.49 30.50 16.73
CA ASN A 13 8.22 31.84 17.29
C ASN A 13 9.33 32.36 18.23
N ALA A 14 10.41 31.60 18.43
CA ALA A 14 11.50 32.00 19.30
C ALA A 14 12.36 33.11 18.67
N THR A 15 12.83 34.06 19.47
CA THR A 15 13.82 35.07 19.06
C THR A 15 15.20 34.43 18.88
N GLU A 16 16.10 35.07 18.13
CA GLU A 16 17.43 34.53 17.84
C GLU A 16 18.26 34.22 19.11
N ALA A 17 18.13 35.06 20.14
CA ALA A 17 18.78 34.82 21.44
C ALA A 17 18.21 33.57 22.14
N GLU A 18 16.89 33.36 22.07
CA GLU A 18 16.23 32.18 22.62
C GLU A 18 16.61 30.92 21.84
N LYS A 19 16.67 30.99 20.50
CA LYS A 19 17.11 29.89 19.63
C LYS A 19 18.54 29.44 19.93
N GLN A 20 19.47 30.38 20.09
CA GLN A 20 20.85 30.04 20.46
C GLN A 20 20.92 29.37 21.83
N ARG A 21 20.13 29.85 22.81
CA ARG A 21 20.06 29.26 24.14
C ARG A 21 19.49 27.84 24.11
N VAL A 22 18.43 27.61 23.35
CA VAL A 22 17.83 26.29 23.13
C VAL A 22 18.83 25.35 22.45
N THR A 23 19.51 25.83 21.40
CA THR A 23 20.49 25.03 20.65
C THR A 23 21.67 24.63 21.52
N LYS A 24 22.22 25.56 22.32
CA LYS A 24 23.29 25.25 23.29
C LYS A 24 22.83 24.23 24.31
N TRP A 25 21.66 24.43 24.90
CA TRP A 25 21.10 23.50 25.88
C TRP A 25 20.87 22.08 25.31
N ILE A 26 20.38 21.96 24.08
CA ILE A 26 20.20 20.66 23.39
C ILE A 26 21.56 19.97 23.16
N GLN A 27 22.61 20.73 22.82
CA GLN A 27 23.94 20.20 22.54
C GLN A 27 24.74 19.86 23.81
N GLU A 28 24.43 20.48 24.95
CA GLU A 28 25.15 20.30 26.22
C GLU A 28 25.03 18.88 26.81
N ASN A 29 23.91 18.17 26.61
CA ASN A 29 23.70 16.84 27.20
C ASN A 29 22.79 15.94 26.35
N PRO A 30 23.12 14.65 26.12
CA PRO A 30 22.23 13.69 25.46
C PRO A 30 20.85 13.54 26.11
N GLU A 31 20.73 13.75 27.43
CA GLU A 31 19.44 13.74 28.13
C GLU A 31 18.53 14.90 27.68
N ASN A 32 19.11 16.09 27.42
CA ASN A 32 18.38 17.27 26.93
C ASN A 32 17.86 17.04 25.50
N MET A 33 18.60 16.32 24.66
CA MET A 33 18.15 15.91 23.33
C MET A 33 16.93 14.99 23.42
N ARG A 34 16.92 14.02 24.35
CA ARG A 34 15.79 13.11 24.54
C ARG A 34 14.53 13.86 24.97
N GLU A 35 14.67 14.82 25.89
CA GLU A 35 13.57 15.69 26.32
C GLU A 35 13.04 16.55 25.16
N TYR A 36 13.93 17.16 24.37
CA TYR A 36 13.56 17.90 23.17
C TYR A 36 12.81 17.02 22.15
N MET A 37 13.28 15.79 21.90
CA MET A 37 12.63 14.85 20.99
C MET A 37 11.25 14.42 21.50
N ALA A 38 11.09 14.18 22.81
CA ALA A 38 9.79 13.85 23.40
C ALA A 38 8.78 14.98 23.16
N GLN A 39 9.17 16.23 23.41
CA GLN A 39 8.32 17.39 23.16
C GLN A 39 8.03 17.61 21.67
N ARG A 40 9.02 17.44 20.79
CA ARG A 40 8.83 17.55 19.35
C ARG A 40 7.88 16.48 18.82
N LYS A 41 8.00 15.24 19.30
CA LYS A 41 7.08 14.14 18.94
C LYS A 41 5.66 14.44 19.40
N LEU A 42 5.47 14.98 20.60
CA LEU A 42 4.15 15.43 21.08
C LEU A 42 3.60 16.56 20.22
N HIS A 43 4.44 17.51 19.81
CA HIS A 43 4.06 18.61 18.93
C HIS A 43 3.67 18.13 17.53
N ASP A 44 4.41 17.18 16.95
CA ASP A 44 4.10 16.56 15.66
C ASP A 44 2.80 15.75 15.74
N MET A 45 2.56 15.02 16.84
CA MET A 45 1.31 14.32 17.09
C MET A 45 0.12 15.29 17.25
N ALA A 46 0.33 16.43 17.91
CA ALA A 46 -0.68 17.47 18.05
C ALA A 46 -0.98 18.10 16.68
N LEU A 47 0.05 18.38 15.87
CA LEU A 47 -0.10 18.86 14.50
C LEU A 47 -0.96 17.90 13.68
N TRP A 48 -0.69 16.59 13.73
CA TRP A 48 -1.48 15.56 13.05
C TRP A 48 -2.93 15.44 13.54
N ARG A 49 -3.24 15.89 14.77
CA ARG A 49 -4.61 15.96 15.28
C ARG A 49 -5.33 17.24 14.88
N THR A 50 -4.59 18.32 14.64
CA THR A 50 -5.11 19.64 14.26
C THR A 50 -5.08 19.90 12.75
N GLU A 51 -4.53 18.99 11.94
CA GLU A 51 -4.87 18.95 10.53
C GLU A 51 -6.27 18.33 10.42
N PRO A 52 -7.36 19.11 10.24
CA PRO A 52 -8.58 18.51 9.78
C PRO A 52 -8.23 17.96 8.41
N VAL A 53 -8.11 16.64 8.27
CA VAL A 53 -8.47 15.94 7.04
C VAL A 53 -8.19 16.80 5.78
N ALA A 54 -6.95 17.28 5.62
CA ALA A 54 -6.41 17.54 4.29
C ALA A 54 -6.21 16.18 3.57
N GLU A 55 -6.75 15.11 4.15
CA GLU A 55 -7.24 13.89 3.51
C GLU A 55 -8.38 14.09 2.49
N GLU A 56 -8.80 15.32 2.16
CA GLU A 56 -9.40 15.59 0.84
C GLU A 56 -8.39 16.03 -0.23
N ASN A 57 -7.08 16.13 0.06
CA ASN A 57 -6.05 16.32 -0.98
C ASN A 57 -5.00 15.19 -0.99
N SER A 58 -4.87 14.40 0.07
CA SER A 58 -4.01 13.21 0.05
C SER A 58 -4.65 11.99 -0.62
N ARG A 59 -5.99 11.93 -0.67
CA ARG A 59 -6.72 11.00 -1.54
C ARG A 59 -6.62 11.35 -3.02
N GLU A 60 -6.38 12.60 -3.38
CA GLU A 60 -6.17 12.99 -4.79
C GLU A 60 -4.71 12.82 -5.24
N ARG A 61 -3.72 13.15 -4.39
CA ARG A 61 -2.30 13.05 -4.77
C ARG A 61 -1.72 11.64 -4.79
N LYS A 62 -2.23 10.70 -3.99
CA LYS A 62 -1.81 9.29 -4.09
C LYS A 62 -2.56 8.52 -5.18
N HIS A 63 -3.82 8.87 -5.42
CA HIS A 63 -4.63 8.20 -6.44
C HIS A 63 -4.20 8.56 -7.87
N PHE A 64 -3.51 9.69 -8.07
CA PHE A 64 -2.92 10.02 -9.37
C PHE A 64 -1.71 9.13 -9.72
N SER A 65 -0.80 8.88 -8.76
CA SER A 65 0.36 7.99 -9.00
C SER A 65 -0.04 6.51 -9.12
N LEU A 66 -1.04 6.07 -8.34
CA LEU A 66 -1.51 4.69 -8.37
C LEU A 66 -2.46 4.42 -9.55
N ARG A 67 -3.26 5.39 -10.02
CA ARG A 67 -4.10 5.20 -11.23
C ARG A 67 -3.25 4.91 -12.47
N GLY A 68 -2.11 5.59 -12.63
CA GLY A 68 -1.21 5.34 -13.76
C GLY A 68 -0.68 3.90 -13.76
N VAL A 69 -0.09 3.47 -12.64
CA VAL A 69 0.46 2.10 -12.50
C VAL A 69 -0.65 1.03 -12.53
N CYS A 70 -1.79 1.27 -11.89
CA CYS A 70 -2.93 0.35 -11.93
C CYS A 70 -3.53 0.24 -13.33
N MET A 71 -3.50 1.28 -14.14
CA MET A 71 -4.02 1.24 -15.52
C MET A 71 -3.08 0.44 -16.44
N GLU A 72 -1.77 0.51 -16.23
CA GLU A 72 -0.81 -0.37 -16.92
C GLU A 72 -0.98 -1.84 -16.48
N ALA A 73 -1.10 -2.10 -15.18
CA ALA A 73 -1.37 -3.43 -14.66
C ALA A 73 -2.72 -3.98 -15.16
N ALA A 74 -3.75 -3.13 -15.29
CA ALA A 74 -5.05 -3.51 -15.82
C ALA A 74 -4.98 -3.93 -17.30
N LYS A 75 -4.08 -3.34 -18.11
CA LYS A 75 -3.87 -3.77 -19.49
C LYS A 75 -3.34 -5.20 -19.56
N ILE A 76 -2.37 -5.55 -18.71
CA ILE A 76 -1.84 -6.92 -18.61
C ILE A 76 -2.93 -7.87 -18.10
N ALA A 77 -3.66 -7.48 -17.06
CA ALA A 77 -4.78 -8.26 -16.51
C ALA A 77 -5.88 -8.51 -17.56
N ALA A 78 -6.20 -7.52 -18.40
CA ALA A 78 -7.18 -7.65 -19.46
C ALA A 78 -6.73 -8.65 -20.54
N VAL A 79 -5.46 -8.62 -20.97
CA VAL A 79 -4.92 -9.61 -21.92
C VAL A 79 -4.99 -11.02 -21.32
N LEU A 80 -4.59 -11.18 -20.05
CA LEU A 80 -4.70 -12.46 -19.34
C LEU A 80 -6.15 -12.93 -19.24
N ALA A 81 -7.09 -12.03 -18.91
CA ALA A 81 -8.51 -12.36 -18.83
C ALA A 81 -9.07 -12.81 -20.18
N ILE A 82 -8.70 -12.17 -21.29
CA ILE A 82 -9.12 -12.58 -22.64
C ILE A 82 -8.56 -13.96 -22.99
N VAL A 83 -7.28 -14.22 -22.72
CA VAL A 83 -6.65 -15.54 -22.98
C VAL A 83 -7.29 -16.63 -22.12
N LEU A 84 -7.51 -16.35 -20.83
CA LEU A 84 -8.15 -17.28 -19.91
C LEU A 84 -9.60 -17.55 -20.31
N LEU A 85 -10.37 -16.52 -20.64
CA LEU A 85 -11.74 -16.67 -21.14
C LEU A 85 -11.76 -17.41 -22.47
N GLY A 86 -10.90 -17.09 -23.42
CA GLY A 86 -10.81 -17.81 -24.69
C GLY A 86 -10.49 -19.30 -24.51
N THR A 87 -9.52 -19.59 -23.65
CA THR A 87 -9.15 -20.98 -23.30
C THR A 87 -10.28 -21.70 -22.58
N HIS A 88 -10.95 -21.04 -21.63
CA HIS A 88 -12.07 -21.60 -20.89
C HIS A 88 -13.30 -21.82 -21.79
N TYR A 89 -13.60 -20.90 -22.71
CA TYR A 89 -14.68 -21.05 -23.68
C TYR A 89 -14.38 -22.15 -24.70
N TRP A 90 -13.12 -22.28 -25.16
CA TRP A 90 -12.71 -23.35 -26.07
C TRP A 90 -12.72 -24.71 -25.37
N THR A 91 -12.12 -24.81 -24.19
CA THR A 91 -12.10 -26.05 -23.38
C THR A 91 -13.49 -26.45 -22.92
N GLY A 92 -14.37 -25.48 -22.62
CA GLY A 92 -15.77 -25.73 -22.34
C GLY A 92 -16.53 -26.35 -23.51
N LYS A 93 -16.14 -26.03 -24.76
CA LYS A 93 -16.72 -26.62 -25.98
C LYS A 93 -15.98 -27.84 -26.52
N HIS A 94 -14.73 -28.06 -26.09
CA HIS A 94 -13.89 -29.21 -26.46
C HIS A 94 -13.80 -30.26 -25.34
N GLN A 95 -14.76 -30.27 -24.41
CA GLN A 95 -15.08 -31.48 -23.66
C GLN A 95 -15.85 -32.43 -24.59
N VAL A 96 -15.15 -32.94 -25.61
CA VAL A 96 -15.48 -34.27 -26.12
C VAL A 96 -15.22 -35.22 -24.95
N PRO A 97 -16.21 -36.03 -24.53
CA PRO A 97 -16.06 -36.93 -23.38
C PRO A 97 -15.07 -38.05 -23.73
N GLU A 98 -13.77 -37.80 -23.58
CA GLU A 98 -12.72 -38.82 -23.72
C GLU A 98 -12.75 -39.85 -22.58
N ASP A 99 -13.56 -39.63 -21.54
CA ASP A 99 -13.80 -40.58 -20.46
C ASP A 99 -14.78 -41.71 -20.86
N LYS A 100 -15.55 -41.55 -21.94
CA LYS A 100 -16.54 -42.57 -22.38
C LYS A 100 -16.11 -43.42 -23.57
N THR A 101 -15.10 -43.02 -24.34
CA THR A 101 -14.64 -43.79 -25.51
C THR A 101 -13.90 -45.06 -25.13
N TRP A 102 -13.15 -45.07 -24.02
CA TRP A 102 -12.41 -46.24 -23.56
C TRP A 102 -13.32 -47.40 -23.10
N GLN A 103 -14.56 -47.14 -22.69
CA GLN A 103 -15.48 -48.21 -22.26
C GLN A 103 -16.10 -48.96 -23.46
N SER A 104 -16.36 -48.28 -24.58
CA SER A 104 -17.05 -48.90 -25.72
C SER A 104 -16.15 -49.77 -26.62
N ILE A 105 -14.85 -49.45 -26.69
CA ILE A 105 -13.89 -50.19 -27.52
C ILE A 105 -13.57 -51.55 -26.90
N TYR A 106 -13.52 -51.66 -25.57
CA TYR A 106 -13.29 -52.94 -24.90
C TYR A 106 -14.55 -53.82 -24.86
N GLY A 107 -15.77 -53.25 -24.86
CA GLY A 107 -17.03 -54.00 -24.86
C GLY A 107 -17.39 -54.67 -26.20
N ARG A 108 -16.85 -54.22 -27.34
CA ARG A 108 -17.20 -54.78 -28.66
C ARG A 108 -16.38 -56.02 -29.06
N ARG A 109 -15.22 -56.26 -28.44
CA ARG A 109 -14.38 -57.42 -28.78
C ARG A 109 -14.82 -58.73 -28.10
N ALA A 110 -15.65 -58.67 -27.05
CA ALA A 110 -16.05 -59.85 -26.28
C ALA A 110 -17.27 -60.62 -26.83
N ASN A 111 -17.95 -60.12 -27.89
CA ASN A 111 -19.23 -60.69 -28.34
C ASN A 111 -19.25 -61.09 -29.84
N GLY A 112 -18.09 -61.49 -30.38
CA GLY A 112 -17.91 -61.84 -31.80
C GLY A 112 -17.34 -63.24 -32.06
N GLN A 113 -17.40 -64.13 -31.08
CA GLN A 113 -17.10 -65.56 -31.25
C GLN A 113 -18.11 -66.39 -30.47
N ASN A 114 -19.26 -66.66 -31.07
CA ASN A 114 -20.07 -67.85 -30.82
C ASN A 114 -20.96 -68.09 -32.06
#